data_AF-A0A841Q1Y5-F1
#
_entry.id   AF-A0A841Q1Y5-F1
#
_cell.length_a   1.000
_cell.length_b   1.000
_cell.length_c   1.000
_cell.angle_alpha   90.00
_cell.angle_beta   90.00
_cell.angle_gamma   90.00
#
_symmetry.space_group_name_H-M   'P 1'
#
loop_
_entity.id
_entity.type
_entity.pdbx_description
1 polymer ?
#
loop_
_entity_poly.entity_id
_entity_poly.type
_entity_poly.pdbx_seq_one_letter_code
_entity_poly.pdbx_strand_id
1 'polypeptide(L)'
;MNNEFLLVDQEKAEKLRATGIYILARIKIAFEHSQFDEVKKATDSLFEVAGELERLRQKKEVVDRNKIQRIKDSYKQDLNTFPVKLDVRK
;
A
#
# COMPACT_ATOMS: atom_id res chain seq x y z
N MET A 1 14.47 12.17 0.85
CA MET A 1 13.19 12.16 0.10
C MET A 1 12.08 11.83 1.09
N ASN A 2 10.99 12.61 1.09
CA ASN A 2 9.83 12.33 1.94
C ASN A 2 9.13 11.07 1.44
N ASN A 3 9.43 9.93 2.07
CA ASN A 3 8.71 8.67 1.89
C ASN A 3 7.37 8.79 2.62
N GLU A 4 6.43 9.50 2.02
CA GLU A 4 5.05 9.60 2.48
C GLU A 4 4.12 8.89 1.50
N PHE A 5 3.07 8.28 2.05
CA PHE A 5 1.96 7.72 1.29
C PHE A 5 0.87 8.79 1.29
N LEU A 6 0.64 9.37 0.13
CA LEU A 6 -0.19 10.58 -0.01
C LEU A 6 -1.63 10.21 -0.38
N LEU A 7 -2.55 11.17 -0.23
CA LEU A 7 -3.94 11.02 -0.69
C LEU A 7 -4.01 10.63 -2.18
N VAL A 8 -3.12 11.18 -3.01
CA VAL A 8 -3.02 10.81 -4.44
C VAL A 8 -2.63 9.33 -4.65
N ASP A 9 -1.82 8.74 -3.76
CA ASP A 9 -1.51 7.30 -3.82
C ASP A 9 -2.74 6.45 -3.46
N GLN A 10 -3.53 6.90 -2.49
CA GLN A 10 -4.79 6.25 -2.12
C GLN A 10 -5.81 6.32 -3.26
N GLU A 11 -6.04 7.51 -3.82
CA GLU A 11 -6.93 7.71 -4.96
C GLU A 11 -6.49 6.87 -6.17
N LYS A 12 -5.17 6.81 -6.43
CA LYS A 12 -4.63 5.95 -7.49
C LYS A 12 -4.94 4.47 -7.21
N ALA A 13 -4.74 4.00 -5.98
CA ALA A 13 -5.05 2.62 -5.60
C ALA A 13 -6.55 2.29 -5.71
N GLU A 14 -7.44 3.24 -5.44
CA GLU A 14 -8.89 3.08 -5.60
C GLU A 14 -9.29 2.99 -7.08
N LYS A 15 -8.74 3.87 -7.93
CA LYS A 15 -8.95 3.84 -9.38
C LYS A 15 -8.45 2.53 -9.99
N LEU A 16 -7.25 2.10 -9.63
CA LEU A 16 -6.69 0.82 -10.11
C LEU A 16 -7.54 -0.38 -9.67
N ARG A 17 -8.06 -0.37 -8.43
CA ARG A 17 -9.00 -1.41 -7.97
C ARG A 17 -10.27 -1.45 -8.81
N ALA A 18 -10.89 -0.30 -9.08
CA ALA A 18 -12.07 -0.22 -9.94
C ALA A 18 -11.77 -0.72 -11.36
N THR A 19 -10.63 -0.32 -11.94
CA THR A 19 -10.17 -0.79 -13.24
C THR A 19 -9.98 -2.31 -13.27
N GLY A 20 -9.36 -2.89 -12.24
CA GLY A 20 -9.17 -4.34 -12.13
C GLY A 20 -10.49 -5.11 -12.09
N ILE A 21 -11.48 -4.62 -11.35
CA ILE A 21 -12.83 -5.20 -11.29
C ILE A 21 -13.50 -5.16 -12.67
N TYR A 22 -13.39 -4.03 -13.38
CA TYR A 22 -13.92 -3.89 -14.73
C TYR A 22 -13.27 -4.86 -15.71
N ILE A 23 -11.94 -5.02 -15.66
CA ILE A 23 -11.21 -5.96 -16.52
C ILE A 23 -11.64 -7.40 -16.23
N LEU A 24 -11.80 -7.78 -14.96
CA LEU A 24 -12.31 -9.12 -14.59
C LEU A 24 -13.70 -9.39 -15.16
N ALA A 25 -14.61 -8.40 -15.06
CA ALA A 25 -15.94 -8.52 -15.64
C ALA A 25 -15.87 -8.72 -17.17
N ARG A 26 -14.97 -7.99 -17.84
CA ARG A 26 -14.73 -8.16 -19.28
C ARG A 26 -14.17 -9.53 -19.65
N ILE A 27 -13.21 -10.04 -18.88
CA ILE A 27 -12.64 -11.38 -19.10
C ILE A 27 -13.75 -12.43 -19.04
N LYS A 28 -14.62 -12.34 -18.04
CA LYS A 28 -15.76 -13.25 -17.87
C LYS A 28 -16.66 -13.25 -19.11
N ILE A 29 -17.09 -12.08 -19.55
CA ILE A 29 -17.97 -11.93 -20.73
C ILE A 29 -17.30 -12.48 -21.99
N ALA A 30 -16.04 -12.09 -22.25
CA ALA A 30 -15.30 -12.56 -23.42
C ALA A 30 -15.12 -14.09 -23.40
N PHE A 31 -14.89 -14.68 -22.23
CA PHE A 31 -14.79 -16.12 -22.07
C PHE A 31 -16.12 -16.83 -22.36
N GLU A 32 -17.24 -16.31 -21.84
CA GLU A 32 -18.60 -16.84 -22.12
C GLU A 32 -18.94 -16.79 -23.61
N HIS A 33 -18.41 -15.81 -24.35
CA HIS A 33 -18.57 -15.68 -25.80
C HIS A 33 -17.44 -16.33 -26.62
N SER A 34 -16.55 -17.11 -26.00
CA SER A 34 -15.41 -17.78 -26.67
C SER A 34 -14.47 -16.84 -27.44
N GLN A 35 -14.38 -15.57 -27.03
CA GLN A 35 -13.49 -14.55 -27.58
C GLN A 35 -12.11 -14.64 -26.91
N PHE A 36 -11.38 -15.74 -27.12
CA PHE A 36 -10.15 -16.03 -26.37
C PHE A 36 -9.01 -15.03 -26.60
N ASP A 37 -8.92 -14.41 -27.77
CA ASP A 37 -7.95 -13.33 -28.02
C ASP A 37 -8.21 -12.11 -27.14
N GLU A 38 -9.48 -11.80 -26.88
CA GLU A 38 -9.86 -10.72 -25.97
C GLU A 38 -9.61 -11.11 -24.51
N VAL A 39 -9.87 -12.37 -24.14
CA VAL A 39 -9.53 -12.91 -22.82
C VAL A 39 -8.04 -12.74 -22.56
N LYS A 40 -7.18 -13.12 -23.51
CA LYS A 40 -5.73 -12.99 -23.36
C LYS A 40 -5.31 -11.54 -23.16
N LYS A 41 -5.75 -10.62 -24.04
CA LYS A 41 -5.43 -9.19 -23.94
C LYS A 41 -5.91 -8.59 -22.61
N ALA A 42 -7.13 -8.90 -22.19
CA ALA A 42 -7.68 -8.39 -20.94
C ALA A 42 -6.95 -8.98 -19.71
N THR A 43 -6.51 -10.24 -19.79
CA THR A 43 -5.71 -10.88 -18.74
C THR A 43 -4.34 -10.22 -18.60
N ASP A 44 -3.68 -9.89 -19.71
CA ASP A 44 -2.40 -9.16 -19.68
C ASP A 44 -2.57 -7.79 -19.00
N SER A 45 -3.61 -7.03 -19.36
CA SER A 45 -3.94 -5.77 -18.69
C SER A 45 -4.28 -5.93 -17.20
N LEU A 46 -4.90 -7.05 -16.81
CA LEU A 46 -5.17 -7.34 -15.40
C LEU A 46 -3.87 -7.52 -14.61
N PHE A 47 -2.89 -8.22 -15.18
CA PHE A 47 -1.58 -8.40 -14.54
C PHE A 47 -0.83 -7.08 -14.37
N GLU A 48 -0.91 -6.17 -15.34
CA GLU A 48 -0.33 -4.83 -15.23
C GLU A 48 -0.95 -4.05 -14.07
N VAL A 49 -2.29 -4.02 -13.98
CA VAL A 49 -3.02 -3.36 -12.89
C VAL A 49 -2.68 -3.98 -11.53
N ALA A 50 -2.63 -5.31 -11.45
CA ALA A 50 -2.24 -6.01 -10.22
C ALA A 50 -0.80 -5.66 -9.80
N GLY A 51 0.13 -5.58 -10.75
CA GLY A 51 1.50 -5.18 -10.50
C GLY A 51 1.62 -3.75 -9.97
N GLU A 52 0.83 -2.81 -10.50
CA GLU A 52 0.78 -1.44 -9.96
C GLU A 52 0.21 -1.38 -8.54
N LEU A 53 -0.86 -2.14 -8.26
CA LEU A 53 -1.42 -2.23 -6.91
C LEU A 53 -0.42 -2.79 -5.90
N GLU A 54 0.36 -3.80 -6.29
CA GLU A 54 1.39 -4.39 -5.44
C GLU A 54 2.51 -3.37 -5.13
N ARG A 55 2.94 -2.58 -6.13
CA ARG A 55 3.90 -1.48 -5.91
C ARG A 55 3.38 -0.44 -4.92
N LEU A 56 2.10 -0.06 -5.02
CA LEU A 56 1.48 0.87 -4.08
C LEU A 56 1.39 0.28 -2.66
N ARG A 57 1.07 -1.02 -2.55
CA ARG A 57 1.07 -1.73 -1.25
C ARG A 57 2.45 -1.71 -0.60
N GLN A 58 3.49 -2.08 -1.34
CA GLN A 58 4.88 -2.07 -0.85
C GLN A 58 5.31 -0.67 -0.43
N LYS A 59 4.98 0.37 -1.22
CA LYS A 59 5.22 1.76 -0.84
C LYS A 59 4.56 2.09 0.51
N LYS A 60 3.28 1.75 0.68
CA LYS A 60 2.55 2.00 1.93
C LYS A 60 3.21 1.30 3.12
N GLU A 61 3.59 0.04 3.00
CA GLU A 61 4.25 -0.69 4.07
C GLU A 61 5.58 -0.07 4.51
N VAL A 62 6.38 0.43 3.56
CA VAL A 62 7.63 1.12 3.87
C VAL A 62 7.35 2.41 4.62
N VAL A 63 6.33 3.17 4.20
CA VAL A 63 5.91 4.41 4.88
C VAL A 63 5.44 4.12 6.31
N ASP A 64 4.59 3.11 6.49
CA ASP A 64 4.05 2.73 7.80
C ASP A 64 5.17 2.27 8.74
N ARG A 65 6.13 1.46 8.24
CA ARG A 65 7.33 1.06 9.00
C ARG A 65 8.16 2.27 9.43
N ASN A 66 8.40 3.22 8.53
CA ASN A 66 9.15 4.45 8.83
C ASN A 66 8.44 5.31 9.88
N LYS A 67 7.10 5.41 9.81
CA LYS A 67 6.30 6.16 10.78
C LYS A 67 6.42 5.55 12.18
N ILE A 68 6.31 4.22 12.29
CA ILE A 68 6.50 3.50 13.55
C ILE A 68 7.91 3.73 14.12
N GLN A 69 8.93 3.70 13.27
CA GLN A 69 10.32 3.92 13.70
C GLN A 69 10.50 5.33 14.28
N ARG A 70 9.99 6.37 13.61
CA ARG A 70 10.04 7.75 14.13
C ARG A 70 9.35 7.91 15.48
N ILE A 71 8.19 7.26 15.65
CA ILE A 71 7.46 7.26 16.93
C ILE A 71 8.33 6.61 18.03
N LYS A 72 8.93 5.44 17.74
CA LYS A 72 9.85 4.76 18.69
C LYS A 72 11.04 5.63 19.07
N ASP A 73 11.63 6.32 18.10
CA ASP A 73 12.79 7.18 18.33
C ASP A 73 12.42 8.42 19.18
N SER A 74 11.24 9.01 18.94
CA SER A 74 10.69 10.08 19.79
C SER A 74 10.51 9.63 21.23
N TYR A 75 9.87 8.48 21.47
CA TYR A 75 9.68 7.95 22.83
C TYR A 75 11.00 7.68 23.56
N LYS A 76 12.03 7.19 22.84
CA LYS A 76 13.36 6.98 23.44
C LYS A 76 14.02 8.31 23.83
N GLN A 77 13.87 9.34 23.01
CA GLN A 77 14.39 10.67 23.34
C GLN A 77 13.70 11.23 24.59
N ASP A 78 12.37 11.14 24.66
CA ASP A 78 11.58 11.61 25.80
C ASP A 78 11.97 10.90 27.12
N LEU A 79 12.23 9.60 27.08
CA LEU A 79 12.69 8.84 28.25
C LEU A 79 14.10 9.24 28.71
N ASN A 80 14.96 9.67 27.79
CA ASN A 80 16.32 10.10 28.12
C ASN A 80 16.38 11.55 28.64
N THR A 81 15.38 12.39 28.33
CA THR A 81 15.26 13.76 28.85
C THR A 81 14.62 13.83 30.24
N PHE A 82 13.94 12.78 30.71
CA PHE A 82 13.47 12.65 32.09
C PHE A 82 14.38 11.71 32.90
N PRO A 83 15.42 12.21 33.60
CA PRO A 83 16.14 11.39 34.56
C PRO A 83 15.19 11.09 35.72
N VAL A 84 14.62 9.89 35.73
CA VAL A 84 13.92 9.37 36.91
C VAL A 84 14.97 9.16 38.00
N LYS A 85 15.25 10.19 38.79
CA LYS A 85 15.92 10.03 40.09
C LYS A 85 14.90 9.39 41.03
N LEU A 86 14.82 8.05 40.98
CA LEU A 86 14.21 7.29 42.07
C LEU A 86 15.13 7.44 43.27
N ASP A 87 14.88 8.44 44.11
CA ASP A 87 15.49 8.54 45.43
C ASP A 87 14.83 7.49 46.33
N VAL A 88 15.37 6.28 46.30
CA VAL A 88 14.91 5.19 47.17
C VAL A 88 15.68 5.30 48.50
N ARG A 89 15.33 6.28 49.32
CA ARG A 89 15.76 6.35 50.72
C ARG A 89 14.63 6.78 51.63
N LYS A 90 14.11 5.84 52.41
CA LYS A 90 13.72 6.03 53.80
C LYS A 90 14.12 4.81 54.61
#